data_AF-A0A1Y5PD74-F1
#
_entry.id   AF-A0A1Y5PD74-F1
#
_cell.length_a   1.000
_cell.length_b   1.000
_cell.length_c   1.000
_cell.angle_alpha   90.00
_cell.angle_beta   90.00
_cell.angle_gamma   90.00
#
_symmetry.space_group_name_H-M   'P 1'
#
loop_
_entity.id
_entity.type
_entity.pdbx_description
1 polymer ?
#
loop_
_entity_poly.entity_id
_entity_poly.type
_entity_poly.pdbx_seq_one_letter_code
_entity_poly.pdbx_strand_id
1 'polypeptide(L)'
;MLFGTALFGTAAGCGSLRGLAGAQPPNKSAEVFAVTHTDAEWEKLLTPRQYSVLREAGTERPFSSPLNDEHRAGVFSCAGCALDNFSSTA
;
A
#
# COMPACT_ATOMS: atom_id res chain seq x y z
N MET A 1 73.11 5.34 13.54
CA MET A 1 73.46 4.47 12.40
C MET A 1 72.37 3.43 12.27
N LEU A 2 71.40 3.73 11.41
CA LEU A 2 71.10 2.96 10.19
C LEU A 2 70.52 1.56 10.50
N PHE A 3 69.21 1.49 10.64
CA PHE A 3 68.29 0.81 9.71
C PHE A 3 68.44 -0.72 9.67
N GLY A 4 67.46 -1.41 10.24
CA GLY A 4 67.24 -2.84 10.07
C GLY A 4 65.73 -3.12 10.11
N THR A 5 65.09 -2.91 8.96
CA THR A 5 63.65 -2.93 8.71
C THR A 5 62.95 -4.21 9.17
N ALA A 6 61.93 -4.06 10.01
CA ALA A 6 60.91 -5.08 10.23
C ALA A 6 60.14 -5.29 8.93
N LEU A 7 60.24 -6.50 8.35
CA LEU A 7 59.35 -6.97 7.29
C LEU A 7 57.97 -7.24 7.91
N PHE A 8 57.18 -6.19 8.05
CA PHE A 8 55.74 -6.30 8.23
C PHE A 8 55.16 -6.82 6.91
N GLY A 9 54.96 -8.13 6.84
CA GLY A 9 54.21 -8.79 5.78
C GLY A 9 52.81 -8.21 5.72
N THR A 10 52.47 -7.64 4.57
CA THR A 10 51.14 -7.12 4.25
C THR A 10 50.15 -8.28 4.16
N ALA A 11 49.49 -8.61 5.27
CA ALA A 11 48.25 -9.36 5.20
C ALA A 11 47.16 -8.41 4.70
N ALA A 12 46.67 -8.74 3.50
CA ALA A 12 45.64 -8.05 2.75
C ALA A 12 44.46 -7.60 3.63
N GLY A 13 44.04 -6.36 3.36
CA GLY A 13 42.86 -5.78 3.96
C GLY A 13 41.59 -6.56 3.63
N CYS A 14 40.71 -6.65 4.62
CA CYS A 14 39.27 -6.63 4.43
C CYS A 14 38.71 -5.76 5.56
N GLY A 15 39.13 -4.50 5.55
CA GLY A 15 38.61 -3.49 6.46
C GLY A 15 37.16 -3.19 6.10
N SER A 16 36.29 -3.38 7.09
CA SER A 16 34.92 -2.86 7.17
C SER A 16 33.99 -3.26 6.02
N LEU A 17 33.28 -4.38 6.21
CA LEU A 17 31.90 -4.49 5.72
C LEU A 17 31.06 -3.43 6.44
N ARG A 18 31.15 -2.17 6.01
CA ARG A 18 30.04 -1.22 6.09
C ARG A 18 28.96 -1.74 5.15
N GLY A 19 28.24 -2.76 5.61
CA GLY A 19 26.95 -3.13 5.08
C GLY A 19 25.96 -2.01 5.40
N LEU A 20 26.07 -0.90 4.68
CA LEU A 20 24.94 -0.01 4.45
C LEU A 20 23.96 -0.80 3.58
N ALA A 21 23.24 -1.74 4.18
CA ALA A 21 21.97 -2.18 3.65
C ALA A 21 21.06 -0.96 3.75
N GLY A 22 21.07 -0.15 2.70
CA GLY A 22 20.19 0.99 2.55
C GLY A 22 18.77 0.49 2.72
N ALA A 23 18.15 0.83 3.85
CA ALA A 23 16.71 0.89 3.92
C ALA A 23 16.30 1.93 2.87
N GLN A 24 15.82 1.45 1.73
CA GLN A 24 15.14 2.30 0.76
C GLN A 24 13.97 2.92 1.54
N PRO A 25 13.92 4.26 1.72
CA PRO A 25 12.72 4.87 2.28
C PRO A 25 11.54 4.48 1.39
N PRO A 26 10.34 4.21 1.95
CA PRO A 26 9.19 3.84 1.15
C PRO A 26 9.04 4.90 0.05
N ASN A 27 9.13 4.45 -1.20
CA ASN A 27 8.98 5.32 -2.36
C ASN A 27 7.51 5.73 -2.43
N LYS A 28 7.17 6.76 -1.66
CA LYS A 28 5.84 7.35 -1.60
C LYS A 28 5.73 8.29 -2.79
N SER A 29 5.74 7.73 -4.00
CA SER A 29 5.31 8.46 -5.18
C SER A 29 3.91 8.97 -4.87
N ALA A 30 3.75 10.29 -4.82
CA ALA A 30 2.45 10.91 -4.65
C ALA A 30 1.69 10.78 -5.96
N GLU A 31 1.26 9.56 -6.27
CA GLU A 31 0.37 9.30 -7.40
C GLU A 31 -1.01 9.83 -7.02
N VAL A 32 -1.45 10.83 -7.80
CA VAL A 32 -2.79 11.39 -7.67
C VAL A 32 -3.72 10.53 -8.50
N PHE A 33 -4.64 9.85 -7.84
CA PHE A 33 -5.69 9.10 -8.51
C PHE A 33 -6.77 10.05 -9.03
N ALA A 34 -7.41 9.68 -10.15
CA ALA A 34 -8.48 10.47 -10.77
C ALA A 34 -9.65 10.77 -9.80
N VAL A 35 -9.91 9.85 -8.87
CA VAL A 35 -10.85 10.07 -7.75
C VAL A 35 -10.04 10.13 -6.46
N THR A 36 -9.93 11.34 -5.91
CA THR A 36 -9.24 11.61 -4.65
C THR A 36 -10.09 12.58 -3.83
N HIS A 37 -10.35 12.21 -2.58
CA HIS A 37 -11.01 13.06 -1.59
C HIS A 37 -10.25 12.96 -0.27
N THR A 38 -10.38 14.00 0.55
CA THR A 38 -9.95 13.98 1.95
C THR A 38 -10.82 13.02 2.77
N ASP A 39 -10.32 12.56 3.91
CA ASP A 39 -11.08 11.65 4.79
C ASP A 39 -12.40 12.29 5.25
N ALA A 40 -12.39 13.58 5.59
CA ALA A 40 -13.59 14.32 5.98
C ALA A 40 -14.62 14.49 4.84
N GLU A 41 -14.19 14.46 3.58
CA GLU A 41 -15.10 14.43 2.43
C GLU A 41 -15.64 13.01 2.23
N TRP A 42 -14.80 11.98 2.36
CA TRP A 42 -15.24 10.59 2.29
C TRP A 42 -16.27 10.23 3.35
N GLU A 43 -16.09 10.68 4.60
CA GLU A 43 -17.07 10.50 5.68
C GLU A 43 -18.43 11.15 5.39
N LYS A 44 -18.47 12.19 4.54
CA LYS A 44 -19.72 12.84 4.10
C LYS A 44 -20.36 12.13 2.91
N LEU A 45 -19.55 11.57 2.01
CA LEU A 45 -20.02 10.90 0.79
C LEU A 45 -20.49 9.47 1.07
N LEU A 46 -19.85 8.78 2.01
CA LEU A 46 -20.08 7.38 2.29
C LEU A 46 -20.92 7.22 3.57
N THR A 47 -21.74 6.17 3.61
CA THR A 47 -22.32 5.75 4.89
C THR A 47 -21.21 5.28 5.84
N PRO A 48 -21.42 5.32 7.17
CA PRO A 48 -20.39 4.90 8.13
C PRO A 48 -19.84 3.48 7.88
N ARG A 49 -20.71 2.54 7.47
CA ARG A 49 -20.28 1.17 7.13
C ARG A 49 -19.44 1.12 5.86
N GLN A 50 -19.81 1.86 4.82
CA GLN A 50 -19.04 1.93 3.57
C GLN A 50 -17.67 2.58 3.80
N TYR A 51 -17.61 3.64 4.59
CA TYR A 51 -16.34 4.28 4.94
C TYR A 51 -15.39 3.29 5.64
N SER A 52 -15.88 2.60 6.67
CA SER A 52 -15.04 1.63 7.38
C SER A 52 -14.55 0.51 6.47
N VAL A 53 -15.40 -0.04 5.59
CA VAL A 53 -14.98 -1.08 4.64
C VAL A 53 -14.00 -0.56 3.58
N LEU A 54 -14.32 0.56 2.91
CA LEU A 54 -13.56 1.04 1.75
C LEU A 54 -12.30 1.84 2.11
N ARG A 55 -12.27 2.48 3.28
CA ARG A 55 -11.20 3.39 3.69
C ARG A 55 -10.38 2.86 4.86
N GLU A 56 -11.00 2.13 5.78
CA GLU A 56 -10.32 1.56 6.96
C GLU A 56 -10.00 0.06 6.79
N ALA A 57 -10.20 -0.50 5.59
CA ALA A 57 -10.03 -1.92 5.30
C ALA A 57 -10.86 -2.84 6.22
N GLY A 58 -11.99 -2.34 6.72
CA GLY A 58 -12.95 -3.13 7.47
C GLY A 58 -13.61 -4.22 6.63
N THR A 59 -14.22 -5.19 7.29
CA THR A 59 -15.04 -6.23 6.64
C THR A 59 -16.41 -6.21 7.28
N GLU A 60 -17.46 -6.19 6.46
CA GLU A 60 -18.82 -6.27 6.97
C GLU A 60 -19.11 -7.62 7.65
N ARG A 61 -20.15 -7.66 8.49
CA ARG A 61 -20.57 -8.93 9.12
C ARG A 61 -21.10 -9.88 8.03
N PRO A 62 -20.87 -11.20 8.13
CA PRO A 62 -21.44 -12.15 7.19
C PRO A 62 -22.95 -11.97 7.03
N PHE A 63 -23.42 -12.06 5.78
CA PHE A 63 -24.83 -11.97 5.40
C PHE A 63 -25.51 -10.63 5.74
N SER A 64 -24.75 -9.53 5.89
CA SER A 64 -25.30 -8.22 6.26
C SER A 64 -25.47 -7.22 5.11
N SER A 65 -24.77 -7.40 3.99
CA SER A 65 -24.98 -6.57 2.80
C SER A 65 -26.39 -6.71 2.22
N PRO A 66 -27.02 -5.60 1.78
CA PRO A 66 -28.26 -5.64 1.02
C PRO A 66 -28.10 -6.29 -0.36
N LEU A 67 -26.86 -6.48 -0.83
CA LEU A 67 -26.56 -7.10 -2.11
C LEU A 67 -26.43 -8.63 -2.03
N ASN A 68 -26.53 -9.23 -0.83
CA ASN A 68 -26.42 -10.69 -0.68
C ASN A 68 -27.51 -11.48 -1.42
N ASP A 69 -28.66 -10.85 -1.67
CA ASP A 69 -29.80 -11.47 -2.37
C ASP A 69 -30.24 -10.63 -3.59
N GLU A 70 -29.30 -9.88 -4.19
CA GLU A 70 -29.56 -9.06 -5.36
C GLU A 70 -29.39 -9.88 -6.65
N HIS A 71 -30.48 -10.09 -7.38
CA HIS A 71 -30.52 -10.88 -8.61
C HIS A 71 -31.04 -10.12 -9.83
N ARG A 72 -31.33 -8.82 -9.71
CA ARG A 72 -31.80 -8.03 -10.86
C ARG A 72 -30.70 -7.91 -11.91
N ALA A 73 -31.09 -7.83 -13.18
CA ALA A 73 -30.14 -7.51 -14.25
C ALA A 73 -29.60 -6.08 -14.08
N GLY A 74 -28.28 -5.90 -14.16
CA GLY A 74 -27.65 -4.60 -13.98
C GLY A 74 -26.13 -4.65 -13.86
N VAL A 75 -25.55 -3.55 -13.41
CA VAL A 75 -24.10 -3.38 -13.18
C VAL A 75 -23.89 -2.96 -11.73
N PHE A 76 -22.94 -3.61 -11.06
CA PHE A 76 -22.46 -3.23 -9.75
C PHE A 76 -21.34 -2.20 -9.91
N SER A 77 -21.59 -0.97 -9.48
CA SER A 77 -20.62 0.12 -9.50
C SER A 77 -19.97 0.29 -8.13
N CYS A 78 -18.70 0.73 -8.11
CA CYS A 78 -17.96 0.99 -6.89
C CYS A 78 -18.59 2.14 -6.10
N ALA A 79 -18.92 1.91 -4.82
CA ALA A 79 -19.49 2.97 -3.97
C ALA A 79 -18.52 4.14 -3.68
N GLY A 80 -17.21 3.95 -3.89
CA GLY A 80 -16.23 5.02 -3.74
C GLY A 80 -16.10 5.90 -5.00
N CYS A 81 -15.79 5.29 -6.15
CA CYS A 81 -15.49 6.05 -7.38
C CYS A 81 -16.62 6.08 -8.41
N ALA A 82 -17.75 5.43 -8.14
CA ALA A 82 -18.90 5.31 -9.04
C ALA A 82 -18.62 4.66 -10.41
N LEU A 83 -17.43 4.07 -10.61
CA LEU A 83 -17.10 3.32 -11.82
C LEU A 83 -17.70 1.92 -11.78
N ASP A 84 -18.07 1.42 -12.95
CA ASP A 84 -18.59 0.06 -13.14
C ASP A 84 -17.55 -1.00 -12.80
N ASN A 85 -17.95 -2.04 -12.07
CA ASN A 85 -17.06 -3.08 -11.59
C ASN A 85 -17.46 -4.47 -12.10
N PHE A 86 -18.74 -4.86 -11.93
CA PHE A 86 -19.23 -6.18 -12.35
C PHE A 86 -20.56 -6.08 -13.10
N SER A 87 -20.71 -6.84 -14.19
CA SER A 87 -22.02 -7.09 -14.82
C SER A 87 -22.73 -8.24 -14.12
N SER A 88 -24.06 -8.15 -13.95
CA SER A 88 -24.89 -9.24 -13.42
C SER A 88 -24.96 -10.46 -14.34
N THR A 89 -24.46 -10.35 -15.58
CA THR A 89 -24.50 -11.41 -16.60
C THR A 89 -23.11 -11.93 -16.99
N ALA A 90 -22.07 -11.55 -16.23
CA ALA A 90 -20.69 -11.95 -16.52
C ALA A 90 -20.44 -13.44 -16.28
#